data_AF-A0A2H5VDF0-F1
#
_entry.id   AF-A0A2H5VDF0-F1
#
_cell.length_a   1.000
_cell.length_b   1.000
_cell.length_c   1.000
_cell.angle_alpha   90.00
_cell.angle_beta   90.00
_cell.angle_gamma   90.00
#
_symmetry.space_group_name_H-M   'P 1'
#
loop_
_entity.id
_entity.type
_entity.pdbx_description
1 polymer ?
#
loop_
_entity_poly.entity_id
_entity_poly.type
_entity_poly.pdbx_seq_one_letter_code
_entity_poly.pdbx_strand_id
1 'polypeptide(L)' 'MAKYDGIIGQEVLAVDENEDKTELTIIFKDNRYLFIRVKNGKLETESVPE' A
#
# COMPACT_ATOMS: atom_id res chain seq x y z
N MET A 1 2.25 -1.26 -15.39
CA MET A 1 0.98 -1.94 -15.04
C MET A 1 1.24 -3.15 -14.15
N ALA A 2 2.24 -4.01 -14.45
CA ALA A 2 2.64 -5.17 -13.65
C ALA A 2 2.66 -5.01 -12.10
N LYS A 3 3.11 -3.87 -11.57
CA LYS A 3 3.21 -3.63 -10.11
C LYS A 3 1.87 -3.72 -9.37
N TYR A 4 0.76 -3.41 -10.05
CA TYR A 4 -0.55 -3.33 -9.41
C TYR A 4 -1.52 -4.42 -9.86
N ASP A 5 -1.18 -5.19 -10.88
CA ASP A 5 -2.05 -6.24 -11.43
C ASP A 5 -2.41 -7.28 -10.37
N GLY A 6 -1.52 -7.51 -9.40
CA GLY A 6 -1.81 -8.34 -8.24
C GLY A 6 -2.88 -7.73 -7.32
N ILE A 7 -2.82 -6.44 -7.04
CA ILE A 7 -3.62 -5.80 -5.97
C ILE A 7 -4.95 -5.20 -6.44
N ILE A 8 -5.13 -5.00 -7.76
CA ILE A 8 -6.36 -4.42 -8.30
C ILE A 8 -7.52 -5.40 -8.09
N GLY A 9 -8.62 -4.89 -7.53
CA GLY A 9 -9.85 -5.66 -7.28
C GLY A 9 -9.81 -6.52 -6.01
N GLN A 10 -8.75 -6.40 -5.21
CA GLN A 10 -8.58 -7.19 -3.99
C GLN A 10 -9.26 -6.54 -2.80
N GLU A 11 -9.74 -7.37 -1.87
CA GLU A 11 -10.37 -6.89 -0.65
C GLU A 11 -9.33 -6.38 0.34
N VAL A 12 -9.57 -5.17 0.85
CA VAL A 12 -8.79 -4.58 1.92
C VAL A 12 -9.24 -5.19 3.25
N LEU A 13 -8.27 -5.67 4.03
CA LEU A 13 -8.48 -6.13 5.39
C LEU A 13 -8.44 -4.95 6.37
N ALA A 14 -7.40 -4.13 6.27
CA ALA A 14 -7.17 -3.00 7.15
C ALA A 14 -6.33 -1.93 6.46
N VAL A 15 -6.41 -0.73 7.02
CA VAL A 15 -5.59 0.41 6.65
C VAL A 15 -4.90 0.87 7.92
N ASP A 16 -3.57 0.95 7.87
CA ASP A 16 -2.74 1.41 8.97
C ASP A 16 -2.06 2.73 8.59
N GLU A 17 -2.22 3.74 9.43
CA GLU A 17 -1.66 5.08 9.24
C GLU A 17 -0.56 5.27 10.27
N ASN A 18 0.63 5.72 9.83
CA ASN A 18 1.67 6.07 10.80
C ASN A 18 1.30 7.34 11.59
N GLU A 19 1.87 7.50 12.78
CA GLU A 19 1.55 8.63 13.68
C GLU A 19 1.78 10.00 13.01
N ASP A 20 2.77 10.08 12.12
CA ASP A 20 3.13 11.29 11.40
C ASP A 20 2.26 11.57 10.17
N LYS A 21 1.32 10.67 9.83
CA LYS A 21 0.45 10.72 8.64
C LYS A 21 1.18 10.91 7.32
N THR A 22 2.44 10.51 7.28
CA THR A 22 3.32 10.58 6.10
C THR A 22 3.38 9.25 5.38
N GLU A 23 3.00 8.16 6.06
CA GLU A 23 3.00 6.80 5.56
C GLU A 23 1.65 6.11 5.85
N LEU A 24 1.19 5.34 4.88
CA LEU A 24 -0.06 4.61 4.87
C LEU A 24 0.22 3.20 4.36
N THR A 25 -0.21 2.19 5.09
CA THR A 25 -0.11 0.79 4.68
C THR A 25 -1.50 0.22 4.45
N ILE A 26 -1.73 -0.28 3.23
CA ILE A 26 -2.94 -1.04 2.90
C ILE A 26 -2.61 -2.53 3.05
N ILE A 27 -3.36 -3.20 3.92
CA ILE A 27 -3.24 -4.63 4.20
C ILE A 27 -4.40 -5.32 3.47
N PHE A 28 -4.09 -6.22 2.55
CA PHE A 28 -5.08 -7.00 1.81
C PHE A 28 -5.39 -8.31 2.54
N LYS A 29 -6.60 -8.86 2.33
CA LYS A 29 -7.03 -10.12 2.98
C LYS A 29 -6.18 -11.32 2.61
N ASP A 30 -5.49 -11.27 1.48
CA ASP A 30 -4.61 -12.31 0.99
C ASP A 30 -3.14 -12.13 1.41
N ASN A 31 -2.94 -11.45 2.55
CA ASN A 31 -1.65 -11.26 3.20
C ASN A 31 -0.63 -10.42 2.42
N ARG A 32 -1.12 -9.58 1.49
CA ARG A 32 -0.29 -8.62 0.77
C ARG A 32 -0.33 -7.23 1.37
N TYR A 33 0.70 -6.45 1.04
CA TYR A 33 0.90 -5.11 1.55
C TYR A 33 1.18 -4.12 0.41
N LEU A 34 0.52 -2.97 0.47
CA LEU A 34 0.87 -1.80 -0.32
C LEU A 34 1.27 -0.68 0.63
N PHE A 35 2.55 -0.32 0.59
CA PHE A 35 3.08 0.81 1.33
C PHE A 35 2.97 2.07 0.47
N ILE A 36 2.49 3.14 1.06
CA ILE A 36 2.30 4.45 0.42
C ILE A 36 2.98 5.47 1.31
N ARG A 37 3.89 6.27 0.75
CA ARG A 37 4.59 7.33 1.49
C ARG A 37 4.63 8.62 0.69
N VAL A 38 4.63 9.75 1.39
CA VAL A 38 4.85 11.07 0.77
C VAL A 38 6.34 11.37 0.73
N LYS A 39 6.88 11.56 -0.47
CA LYS A 39 8.27 11.97 -0.69
C LYS A 39 8.33 13.11 -1.69
N ASN A 40 8.90 14.24 -1.27
CA ASN A 40 8.99 15.47 -2.08
C ASN A 40 7.63 15.94 -2.63
N GLY A 41 6.57 15.84 -1.81
CA GLY A 41 5.20 16.20 -2.20
C GLY A 41 4.55 15.25 -3.23
N LYS A 42 5.17 14.10 -3.50
CA LYS A 42 4.63 13.05 -4.38
C LYS A 42 4.37 11.78 -3.59
N LEU A 43 3.35 11.04 -4.00
CA LEU A 43 3.09 9.70 -3.48
C LEU A 43 4.06 8.72 -4.13
N GLU A 44 4.89 8.07 -3.33
CA GLU A 44 5.60 6.87 -3.69
C GLU A 44 4.85 5.66 -3.14
N THR A 45 4.73 4.62 -3.95
CA THR A 45 4.16 3.35 -3.52
C THR A 45 5.23 2.27 -3.56
N GLU A 46 5.08 1.23 -2.75
CA GLU A 46 5.87 0.00 -2.81
C GLU A 46 4.94 -1.18 -2.61
N SER A 47 4.96 -2.13 -3.54
CA SER A 47 4.17 -3.36 -3.44
C SER A 47 5.14 -4.51 -3.33
N VAL A 48 4.99 -5.30 -2.28
CA VAL A 48 5.82 -6.46 -2.01
C VAL A 48 4.96 -7.70 -2.24
N PRO A 49 5.16 -8.44 -3.35
CA PRO A 49 4.66 -9.80 -3.47
C PRO A 49 5.52 -10.73 -2.61
N GLU A 50 4.90 -11.72 -1.95
CA GLU A 50 5.63 -12.84 -1.32
C GLU A 50 6.51 -13.59 -2.33
#